data_AF-R9A5L6-F1
#
_entry.id   AF-R9A5L6-F1
#
_cell.length_a   1.000
_cell.length_b   1.000
_cell.length_c   1.000
_cell.angle_alpha   90.00
_cell.angle_beta   90.00
_cell.angle_gamma   90.00
#
_symmetry.space_group_name_H-M   'P 1'
#
loop_
_entity.id
_entity.type
_entity.pdbx_description
1 polymer ?
#
loop_
_entity_poly.entity_id
_entity_poly.type
_entity_poly.pdbx_seq_one_letter_code
_entity_poly.pdbx_strand_id
1 'polypeptide(L)'
;MTKSYELLDSGDLSKLEIVGGYKLHRSSPTSAYGKATPEIWNDLHAQYIKNDSGAGHWNFLKKVPESFTIEFSNLTFKIKLTPFGHIGLFPEQETNWNRIREIGKKKQGLEVLNLFAYSGGSTLACLDAGMSVCHVDASKGMVDWARENAKLSGLDSKPVRWIVDDVMKFIRREIKRGKKYQGLILDPPSFGRGSKGEVWKIEENLSELMDALMELSDSKPEFVILSCHSQGFSPLTLERILSSRIKTKGIYQTSELFIPERSGKKYPAGFCTFFTK
;
A
#
# COMPACT_ATOMS: atom_id res chain seq x y z
N MET A 1 9.04 -14.56 -20.03
CA MET A 1 7.73 -13.88 -19.87
C MET A 1 8.01 -12.40 -19.71
N THR A 2 7.37 -11.55 -20.52
CA THR A 2 7.47 -10.10 -20.36
C THR A 2 6.85 -9.72 -19.01
N LYS A 3 7.61 -9.05 -18.12
CA LYS A 3 7.08 -8.64 -16.81
C LYS A 3 5.89 -7.69 -17.03
N SER A 4 4.76 -7.93 -16.36
CA SER A 4 3.58 -7.07 -16.49
C SER A 4 3.72 -5.73 -15.73
N TYR A 5 4.69 -5.62 -14.82
CA TYR A 5 5.16 -4.37 -14.23
C TYR A 5 6.69 -4.33 -14.23
N GLU A 6 7.27 -3.19 -14.60
CA GLU A 6 8.70 -2.94 -14.49
C GLU A 6 8.99 -1.44 -14.32
N LEU A 7 9.86 -1.09 -13.38
CA LEU A 7 10.42 0.25 -13.31
C LEU A 7 11.68 0.30 -14.19
N LEU A 8 11.65 1.14 -15.23
CA LEU A 8 12.72 1.23 -16.20
C LEU A 8 13.89 2.08 -15.70
N ASP A 9 13.58 3.30 -15.27
CA ASP A 9 14.55 4.30 -14.85
C ASP A 9 13.85 5.34 -13.97
N SER A 10 14.62 6.04 -13.15
CA SER A 10 14.16 7.21 -12.42
C SER A 10 15.23 8.29 -12.37
N GLY A 11 14.79 9.53 -12.28
CA GLY A 11 15.68 10.69 -12.26
C GLY A 11 14.96 11.94 -12.72
N ASP A 12 15.57 13.10 -12.50
CA ASP A 12 15.04 14.42 -12.80
C ASP A 12 13.60 14.60 -12.30
N LEU A 13 13.38 14.25 -11.02
CA LEU A 13 12.10 14.33 -10.32
C LEU A 13 10.99 13.49 -10.96
N SER A 14 11.37 12.41 -11.66
CA SER A 14 10.47 11.58 -12.44
C SER A 14 10.81 10.10 -12.33
N LYS A 15 9.84 9.26 -12.72
CA LYS A 15 10.04 7.83 -12.93
C LYS A 15 9.36 7.35 -14.21
N LEU A 16 9.95 6.32 -14.82
CA LEU A 16 9.52 5.72 -16.06
C LEU A 16 9.21 4.24 -15.85
N GLU A 17 7.97 3.84 -16.09
CA GLU A 17 7.47 2.49 -15.77
C GLU A 17 6.86 1.84 -17.02
N ILE A 18 6.96 0.51 -17.12
CA ILE A 18 6.09 -0.31 -17.98
C ILE A 18 5.03 -0.94 -17.10
N VAL A 19 3.76 -0.72 -17.43
CA VAL A 19 2.61 -1.30 -16.73
C VAL A 19 1.68 -1.89 -17.79
N GLY A 20 1.54 -3.22 -17.82
CA GLY A 20 0.71 -3.93 -18.80
C GLY A 20 1.13 -3.69 -20.25
N GLY A 21 2.42 -3.44 -20.51
CA GLY A 21 2.94 -3.08 -21.83
C GLY A 21 2.88 -1.58 -22.15
N TYR A 22 2.24 -0.77 -21.31
CA TYR A 22 2.16 0.68 -21.49
C TYR A 22 3.31 1.38 -20.77
N LYS A 23 4.04 2.21 -21.51
CA LYS A 23 5.15 3.01 -20.99
C LYS A 23 4.64 4.32 -20.41
N LEU A 24 4.73 4.45 -19.08
CA LEU A 24 4.15 5.54 -18.30
C LEU A 24 5.26 6.40 -17.69
N HIS A 25 5.15 7.72 -17.84
CA HIS A 25 6.00 8.69 -17.16
C HIS A 25 5.22 9.36 -16.04
N ARG A 26 5.73 9.28 -14.80
CA ARG A 26 5.11 9.89 -13.63
C ARG A 26 6.09 10.76 -12.85
N SER A 27 5.57 11.75 -12.15
CA SER A 27 6.34 12.55 -11.20
C SER A 27 6.85 11.68 -10.04
N SER A 28 8.07 11.95 -9.61
CA SER A 28 8.72 11.35 -8.46
C SER A 28 9.65 12.37 -7.79
N PRO A 29 9.16 13.16 -6.82
CA PRO A 29 9.97 14.19 -6.17
C PRO A 29 11.22 13.66 -5.46
N THR A 30 11.21 12.39 -5.03
CA THR A 30 12.36 11.74 -4.39
C THR A 30 13.48 11.39 -5.37
N SER A 31 13.20 11.43 -6.69
CA SER A 31 14.17 11.15 -7.74
C SER A 31 14.99 12.39 -8.14
N ALA A 32 15.49 13.12 -7.15
CA ALA A 32 16.31 14.34 -7.31
C ALA A 32 17.77 14.01 -7.68
N TYR A 33 17.95 13.09 -8.64
CA TYR A 33 19.22 12.62 -9.17
C TYR A 33 19.07 12.41 -10.68
N GLY A 34 20.19 12.30 -11.41
CA GLY A 34 20.15 12.12 -12.86
C GLY A 34 19.62 10.75 -13.31
N LYS A 35 18.90 10.75 -14.43
CA LYS A 35 18.44 9.54 -15.14
C LYS A 35 19.64 8.64 -15.48
N ALA A 36 19.50 7.33 -15.29
CA ALA A 36 20.56 6.38 -15.65
C ALA A 36 20.64 6.17 -17.17
N THR A 37 19.50 6.18 -17.84
CA THR A 37 19.34 5.86 -19.26
C THR A 37 18.43 6.90 -19.93
N PRO A 38 18.87 8.16 -20.12
CA PRO A 38 18.02 9.22 -20.68
C PRO A 38 17.37 8.88 -22.03
N GLU A 39 18.03 8.08 -22.86
CA GLU A 39 17.60 7.68 -24.20
C GLU A 39 16.28 6.90 -24.21
N ILE A 40 15.95 6.20 -23.11
CA ILE A 40 14.71 5.42 -23.02
C ILE A 40 13.51 6.26 -22.57
N TRP A 41 13.63 7.58 -22.35
CA TRP A 41 12.51 8.42 -21.88
C TRP A 41 11.59 8.92 -22.98
N ASN A 42 11.88 8.56 -24.23
CA ASN A 42 11.05 8.84 -25.39
C ASN A 42 9.96 7.76 -25.59
N ASP A 43 9.07 7.98 -26.56
CA ASP A 43 8.07 7.00 -27.01
C ASP A 43 7.10 6.55 -25.90
N LEU A 44 6.61 7.50 -25.13
CA LEU A 44 5.68 7.28 -24.03
C LEU A 44 4.28 6.93 -24.54
N HIS A 45 3.54 6.15 -23.75
CA HIS A 45 2.10 5.97 -23.97
C HIS A 45 1.29 7.04 -23.26
N ALA A 46 1.66 7.36 -22.02
CA ALA A 46 1.05 8.43 -21.25
C ALA A 46 2.03 9.05 -20.25
N GLN A 47 1.82 10.33 -19.96
CA GLN A 47 2.57 11.10 -18.98
C GLN A 47 1.60 11.74 -18.00
N TYR A 48 1.85 11.58 -16.70
CA TYR A 48 1.09 12.29 -15.68
C TYR A 48 1.69 13.67 -15.43
N ILE A 49 0.89 14.72 -15.63
CA ILE A 49 1.25 16.11 -15.41
C ILE A 49 0.54 16.56 -14.12
N LYS A 50 1.34 16.89 -13.11
CA LYS A 50 0.83 17.39 -11.82
C LYS A 50 0.60 18.89 -11.90
N ASN A 51 -0.50 19.36 -11.34
CA ASN A 51 -0.82 20.78 -11.20
C ASN A 51 -0.48 21.24 -9.77
N ASP A 52 -0.33 22.55 -9.56
CA ASP A 52 0.04 23.14 -8.26
C ASP A 52 -0.97 22.84 -7.13
N SER A 53 -2.21 22.47 -7.47
CA SER A 53 -3.27 22.12 -6.52
C SER A 53 -3.21 20.68 -5.98
N GLY A 54 -2.20 19.89 -6.36
CA GLY A 54 -2.02 18.51 -5.91
C GLY A 54 -2.76 17.45 -6.75
N ALA A 55 -3.75 17.86 -7.53
CA ALA A 55 -4.34 17.06 -8.61
C ALA A 55 -3.48 17.14 -9.88
N GLY A 56 -3.91 16.48 -10.95
CA GLY A 56 -3.24 16.55 -12.25
C GLY A 56 -4.09 15.93 -13.35
N HIS A 57 -3.46 15.70 -14.49
CA HIS A 57 -4.10 15.01 -15.61
C HIS A 57 -3.09 14.13 -16.34
N TRP A 58 -3.62 13.14 -17.06
CA TRP A 58 -2.82 12.31 -17.94
C TRP A 58 -2.81 12.90 -19.35
N ASN A 59 -1.62 13.18 -19.87
CA ASN A 59 -1.39 13.45 -21.27
C ASN A 59 -1.17 12.12 -22.01
N PHE A 60 -2.13 11.70 -22.82
CA PHE A 60 -2.08 10.46 -23.58
C PHE A 60 -1.46 10.69 -24.96
N LEU A 61 -0.29 10.09 -25.18
CA LEU A 61 0.47 10.21 -26.43
C LEU A 61 0.16 9.05 -27.39
N LYS A 62 -0.31 7.92 -26.83
CA LYS A 62 -0.81 6.75 -27.56
C LYS A 62 -2.09 6.25 -26.90
N LYS A 63 -2.81 5.36 -27.60
CA LYS A 63 -4.01 4.73 -27.05
C LYS A 63 -3.65 3.88 -25.82
N VAL A 64 -4.27 4.19 -24.69
CA VAL A 64 -4.26 3.39 -23.46
C VAL A 64 -5.71 3.13 -23.10
N PRO A 65 -6.12 1.87 -22.80
CA PRO A 65 -7.49 1.58 -22.39
C PRO A 65 -7.80 2.23 -21.04
N GLU A 66 -9.08 2.52 -20.79
CA GLU A 66 -9.53 3.17 -19.55
C GLU A 66 -9.11 2.38 -18.29
N SER A 67 -9.15 1.05 -18.39
CA SER A 67 -8.57 0.13 -17.42
C SER A 67 -8.11 -1.14 -18.11
N PHE A 68 -7.15 -1.82 -17.51
CA PHE A 68 -6.61 -3.12 -17.96
C PHE A 68 -6.14 -3.93 -16.76
N THR A 69 -5.82 -5.20 -16.94
CA THR A 69 -5.34 -6.06 -15.86
C THR A 69 -3.86 -6.39 -16.03
N ILE A 70 -3.15 -6.56 -14.92
CA ILE A 70 -1.78 -7.09 -14.90
C ILE A 70 -1.65 -8.19 -13.85
N GLU A 71 -0.73 -9.12 -14.10
CA GLU A 71 -0.26 -10.05 -13.06
C GLU A 71 0.93 -9.43 -12.34
N PHE A 72 0.88 -9.40 -11.01
CA PHE A 72 1.99 -8.92 -10.19
C PHE A 72 2.00 -9.67 -8.87
N SER A 73 3.16 -10.20 -8.48
CA SER A 73 3.30 -11.00 -7.27
C SER A 73 2.23 -12.10 -7.14
N ASN A 74 2.09 -12.95 -8.17
CA ASN A 74 1.10 -14.05 -8.26
C ASN A 74 -0.38 -13.67 -8.03
N LEU A 75 -0.72 -12.39 -8.16
CA LEU A 75 -2.07 -11.84 -8.03
C LEU A 75 -2.41 -11.05 -9.30
N THR A 76 -3.69 -10.85 -9.55
CA THR A 76 -4.18 -10.10 -10.71
C THR A 76 -4.81 -8.79 -10.26
N PHE A 77 -4.27 -7.69 -10.75
CA PHE A 77 -4.71 -6.34 -10.41
C PHE A 77 -5.34 -5.64 -11.60
N LYS A 78 -6.47 -4.98 -11.37
CA LYS A 78 -6.96 -3.94 -12.26
C LYS A 78 -6.11 -2.68 -12.10
N ILE A 79 -5.65 -2.17 -13.23
CA ILE A 79 -4.93 -0.91 -13.39
C ILE A 79 -5.87 0.11 -14.02
N LYS A 80 -5.91 1.30 -13.45
CA LYS A 80 -6.60 2.47 -14.00
C LYS A 80 -5.78 3.72 -13.70
N LEU A 81 -5.54 4.52 -14.73
CA LEU A 81 -4.79 5.77 -14.59
C LEU A 81 -5.69 6.83 -13.96
N THR A 82 -5.51 7.07 -12.65
CA THR A 82 -6.38 7.97 -11.89
C THR A 82 -6.00 9.44 -12.10
N PRO A 83 -6.92 10.39 -11.88
CA PRO A 83 -6.62 11.83 -11.90
C PRO A 83 -5.55 12.30 -10.90
N PHE A 84 -5.12 11.43 -9.97
CA PHE A 84 -4.11 11.72 -8.95
C PHE A 84 -2.73 11.11 -9.30
N GLY A 85 -2.58 10.46 -10.45
CA GLY A 85 -1.33 9.83 -10.89
C GLY A 85 -1.08 8.45 -10.29
N HIS A 86 -1.94 7.98 -9.39
CA HIS A 86 -1.95 6.59 -8.93
C HIS A 86 -2.51 5.68 -10.01
N ILE A 87 -2.04 4.43 -10.01
CA ILE A 87 -2.42 3.41 -11.00
C ILE A 87 -3.23 2.25 -10.40
N GLY A 88 -3.48 2.26 -9.08
CA GLY A 88 -4.16 1.18 -8.36
C GLY A 88 -3.21 0.11 -7.80
N LEU A 89 -1.89 0.31 -7.89
CA LEU A 89 -0.86 -0.62 -7.41
C LEU A 89 0.33 0.15 -6.84
N PHE A 90 0.87 -0.34 -5.73
CA PHE A 90 2.12 0.09 -5.09
C PHE A 90 3.12 -1.10 -5.09
N PRO A 91 3.92 -1.26 -6.15
CA PRO A 91 4.76 -2.44 -6.36
C PRO A 91 5.80 -2.67 -5.26
N GLU A 92 6.26 -1.63 -4.59
CA GLU A 92 7.17 -1.68 -3.45
C GLU A 92 6.61 -2.47 -2.25
N GLN A 93 5.28 -2.59 -2.15
CA GLN A 93 4.61 -3.36 -1.11
C GLN A 93 4.73 -4.87 -1.32
N GLU A 94 5.24 -5.35 -2.46
CA GLU A 94 5.53 -6.78 -2.69
C GLU A 94 6.41 -7.37 -1.59
N THR A 95 7.37 -6.60 -1.07
CA THR A 95 8.21 -7.04 0.07
C THR A 95 7.35 -7.38 1.30
N ASN A 96 6.32 -6.59 1.58
CA ASN A 96 5.40 -6.83 2.69
C ASN A 96 4.46 -7.99 2.40
N TRP A 97 4.00 -8.15 1.15
CA TRP A 97 3.16 -9.28 0.76
C TRP A 97 3.89 -10.62 0.87
N ASN A 98 5.17 -10.65 0.52
CA ASN A 98 6.00 -11.83 0.72
C ASN A 98 6.15 -12.16 2.21
N ARG A 99 6.35 -11.15 3.08
CA ARG A 99 6.35 -11.37 4.54
C ARG A 99 5.03 -11.94 5.05
N ILE A 100 3.89 -11.43 4.56
CA ILE A 100 2.55 -11.95 4.90
C ILE A 100 2.42 -13.44 4.52
N ARG A 101 2.85 -13.82 3.30
CA ARG A 101 2.83 -15.22 2.85
C ARG A 101 3.72 -16.12 3.72
N GLU A 102 4.90 -15.64 4.12
CA GLU A 102 5.78 -16.36 5.03
C GLU A 102 5.17 -16.56 6.42
N ILE A 103 4.38 -15.61 6.92
CA ILE A 103 3.59 -15.79 8.14
C ILE A 103 2.52 -16.86 7.94
N GLY A 104 1.76 -16.81 6.84
CA GLY A 104 0.68 -17.76 6.55
C GLY A 104 1.16 -19.21 6.46
N LYS A 105 2.39 -19.44 5.97
CA LYS A 105 3.04 -20.76 6.00
C LYS A 105 3.26 -21.31 7.42
N LYS A 106 3.44 -20.42 8.41
CA LYS A 106 3.76 -20.76 9.81
C LYS A 106 2.55 -20.71 10.74
N LYS A 107 1.60 -19.83 10.47
CA LYS A 107 0.42 -19.54 11.31
C LYS A 107 -0.82 -19.45 10.42
N GLN A 108 -1.70 -20.44 10.52
CA GLN A 108 -2.95 -20.48 9.75
C GLN A 108 -4.09 -19.79 10.51
N GLY A 109 -5.10 -19.30 9.78
CA GLY A 109 -6.36 -18.84 10.36
C GLY A 109 -6.30 -17.52 11.12
N LEU A 110 -5.24 -16.72 10.95
CA LEU A 110 -5.17 -15.39 11.57
C LEU A 110 -6.27 -14.48 11.01
N GLU A 111 -6.89 -13.69 11.88
CA GLU A 111 -7.78 -12.59 11.50
C GLU A 111 -6.98 -11.28 11.47
N VAL A 112 -6.93 -10.65 10.30
CA VAL A 112 -6.09 -9.49 10.01
C VAL A 112 -6.95 -8.25 9.82
N LEU A 113 -6.58 -7.16 10.48
CA LEU A 113 -7.14 -5.84 10.23
C LEU A 113 -6.20 -5.07 9.28
N ASN A 114 -6.71 -4.70 8.10
CA ASN A 114 -5.99 -3.90 7.12
C ASN A 114 -6.63 -2.52 7.00
N LEU A 115 -5.88 -1.48 7.34
CA LEU A 115 -6.32 -0.09 7.45
C LEU A 115 -5.70 0.77 6.37
N PHE A 116 -6.46 1.77 5.89
CA PHE A 116 -6.07 2.57 4.72
C PHE A 116 -5.80 1.66 3.52
N ALA A 117 -6.66 0.66 3.37
CA ALA A 117 -6.36 -0.56 2.63
C ALA A 117 -6.36 -0.39 1.10
N TYR A 118 -6.78 0.78 0.60
CA TYR A 118 -6.70 1.19 -0.80
C TYR A 118 -7.31 0.14 -1.75
N SER A 119 -6.67 -0.15 -2.88
CA SER A 119 -7.09 -1.16 -3.86
C SER A 119 -6.85 -2.61 -3.40
N GLY A 120 -6.45 -2.82 -2.14
CA GLY A 120 -6.50 -4.11 -1.49
C GLY A 120 -5.25 -5.00 -1.62
N GLY A 121 -4.11 -4.53 -2.13
CA GLY A 121 -2.91 -5.39 -2.32
C GLY A 121 -2.54 -6.25 -1.11
N SER A 122 -2.44 -5.67 0.09
CA SER A 122 -2.18 -6.41 1.32
C SER A 122 -3.34 -7.33 1.75
N THR A 123 -4.58 -6.96 1.39
CA THR A 123 -5.77 -7.82 1.62
C THR A 123 -5.64 -9.10 0.80
N LEU A 124 -5.30 -8.98 -0.48
CA LEU A 124 -5.13 -10.13 -1.37
C LEU A 124 -3.98 -11.02 -0.90
N ALA A 125 -2.85 -10.44 -0.52
CA ALA A 125 -1.72 -11.18 0.03
C ALA A 125 -2.10 -11.99 1.29
N CYS A 126 -2.91 -11.42 2.19
CA CYS A 126 -3.43 -12.14 3.35
C CYS A 126 -4.38 -13.30 2.96
N LEU A 127 -5.28 -13.09 2.01
CA LEU A 127 -6.21 -14.14 1.56
C LEU A 127 -5.50 -15.29 0.84
N ASP A 128 -4.50 -14.96 0.01
CA ASP A 128 -3.59 -15.90 -0.65
C ASP A 128 -2.81 -16.72 0.40
N ALA A 129 -2.43 -16.08 1.51
CA ALA A 129 -1.79 -16.71 2.67
C ALA A 129 -2.76 -17.50 3.59
N GLY A 130 -4.05 -17.61 3.23
CA GLY A 130 -5.04 -18.38 4.00
C GLY A 130 -5.57 -17.69 5.26
N MET A 131 -5.43 -16.36 5.35
CA MET A 131 -5.93 -15.56 6.47
C MET A 131 -7.35 -15.02 6.18
N SER A 132 -8.06 -14.59 7.22
CA SER A 132 -9.27 -13.79 7.08
C SER A 132 -8.97 -12.31 7.30
N VAL A 133 -9.66 -11.43 6.57
CA VAL A 133 -9.29 -10.00 6.55
C VAL A 133 -10.50 -9.11 6.82
N CYS A 134 -10.34 -8.12 7.70
CA CYS A 134 -11.19 -6.94 7.73
C CYS A 134 -10.47 -5.81 6.96
N HIS A 135 -10.96 -5.52 5.77
CA HIS A 135 -10.47 -4.46 4.90
C HIS A 135 -11.20 -3.16 5.22
N VAL A 136 -10.48 -2.09 5.55
CA VAL A 136 -11.06 -0.79 5.92
C VAL A 136 -10.42 0.32 5.09
N ASP A 137 -11.27 1.05 4.36
CA ASP A 137 -10.90 2.28 3.66
C ASP A 137 -12.08 3.27 3.71
N ALA A 138 -11.79 4.58 3.73
CA ALA A 138 -12.83 5.59 3.76
C ALA A 138 -13.51 5.78 2.38
N SER A 139 -12.82 5.40 1.30
CA SER A 139 -13.27 5.57 -0.07
C SER A 139 -14.04 4.34 -0.57
N LYS A 140 -15.35 4.50 -0.80
CA LYS A 140 -16.19 3.45 -1.41
C LYS A 140 -15.59 2.94 -2.73
N GLY A 141 -15.07 3.86 -3.56
CA GLY A 141 -14.47 3.51 -4.85
C GLY A 141 -13.23 2.62 -4.71
N MET A 142 -12.42 2.83 -3.66
CA MET A 142 -11.24 1.98 -3.40
C MET A 142 -11.65 0.61 -2.86
N VAL A 143 -12.64 0.55 -1.96
CA VAL A 143 -13.17 -0.74 -1.48
C VAL A 143 -13.79 -1.56 -2.62
N ASP A 144 -14.52 -0.92 -3.53
CA ASP A 144 -15.07 -1.60 -4.71
C ASP A 144 -13.96 -2.08 -5.66
N TRP A 145 -12.91 -1.29 -5.85
CA TRP A 145 -11.73 -1.72 -6.62
C TRP A 145 -11.01 -2.90 -5.96
N ALA A 146 -10.89 -2.90 -4.63
CA ALA A 146 -10.30 -4.00 -3.89
C ALA A 146 -11.11 -5.30 -4.02
N ARG A 147 -12.45 -5.22 -4.00
CA ARG A 147 -13.34 -6.37 -4.29
C ARG A 147 -13.15 -6.90 -5.70
N GLU A 148 -13.01 -6.02 -6.69
CA GLU A 148 -12.75 -6.39 -8.07
C GLU A 148 -11.39 -7.09 -8.20
N ASN A 149 -10.33 -6.59 -7.55
CA ASN A 149 -9.03 -7.24 -7.53
C ASN A 149 -9.07 -8.61 -6.83
N ALA A 150 -9.87 -8.77 -5.77
CA ALA A 150 -10.08 -10.08 -5.14
C ALA A 150 -10.71 -11.08 -6.11
N LYS A 151 -11.73 -10.66 -6.87
CA LYS A 151 -12.33 -11.48 -7.93
C LYS A 151 -11.34 -11.82 -9.04
N LEU A 152 -10.60 -10.83 -9.54
CA LEU A 152 -9.59 -11.03 -10.59
C LEU A 152 -8.48 -12.01 -10.16
N SER A 153 -8.16 -12.03 -8.87
CA SER A 153 -7.17 -12.93 -8.27
C SER A 153 -7.74 -14.30 -7.86
N GLY A 154 -9.03 -14.57 -8.09
CA GLY A 154 -9.67 -15.83 -7.68
C GLY A 154 -9.84 -16.00 -6.16
N LEU A 155 -9.90 -14.88 -5.44
CA LEU A 155 -9.97 -14.81 -3.96
C LEU A 155 -11.34 -14.31 -3.46
N ASP A 156 -12.35 -14.21 -4.32
CA ASP A 156 -13.69 -13.68 -3.99
C ASP A 156 -14.48 -14.55 -3.00
N SER A 157 -14.20 -15.86 -2.98
CA SER A 157 -14.77 -16.81 -2.01
C SER A 157 -14.07 -16.82 -0.64
N LYS A 158 -12.95 -16.11 -0.50
CA LYS A 158 -12.16 -16.07 0.74
C LYS A 158 -12.78 -15.13 1.78
N PRO A 159 -12.55 -15.36 3.09
CA PRO A 159 -13.21 -14.60 4.15
C PRO A 159 -12.68 -13.15 4.25
N VAL A 160 -13.41 -12.20 3.67
CA VAL A 160 -13.15 -10.76 3.79
C VAL A 160 -14.37 -10.01 4.28
N ARG A 161 -14.19 -9.15 5.29
CA ARG A 161 -15.15 -8.12 5.66
C ARG A 161 -14.72 -6.79 5.06
N TRP A 162 -15.54 -6.27 4.15
CA TRP A 162 -15.28 -5.02 3.44
C TRP A 162 -15.97 -3.83 4.11
N ILE A 163 -15.20 -2.88 4.63
CA ILE A 163 -15.71 -1.74 5.38
C ILE A 163 -15.38 -0.43 4.66
N VAL A 164 -16.42 0.36 4.42
CA VAL A 164 -16.30 1.75 3.96
C VAL A 164 -16.53 2.67 5.15
N ASP A 165 -15.47 3.10 5.82
CA ASP A 165 -15.58 4.03 6.95
C ASP A 165 -14.27 4.75 7.29
N ASP A 166 -14.38 5.79 8.11
CA ASP A 166 -13.24 6.36 8.82
C ASP A 166 -12.59 5.32 9.74
N VAL A 167 -11.26 5.21 9.65
CA VAL A 167 -10.46 4.20 10.34
C VAL A 167 -10.61 4.32 11.86
N MET A 168 -10.54 5.54 12.40
CA MET A 168 -10.56 5.75 13.85
C MET A 168 -11.94 5.46 14.44
N LYS A 169 -13.01 5.92 13.77
CA LYS A 169 -14.39 5.60 14.14
C LYS A 169 -14.67 4.11 14.08
N PHE A 170 -14.18 3.43 13.05
CA PHE A 170 -14.31 1.99 12.92
C PHE A 170 -13.64 1.26 14.09
N ILE A 171 -12.37 1.58 14.39
CA ILE A 171 -11.61 0.94 15.48
C ILE A 171 -12.34 1.11 16.82
N ARG A 172 -12.78 2.33 17.16
CA ARG A 172 -13.50 2.59 18.42
C ARG A 172 -14.77 1.74 18.56
N ARG A 173 -15.49 1.47 17.46
CA ARG A 173 -16.66 0.58 17.48
C ARG A 173 -16.27 -0.89 17.66
N GLU A 174 -15.17 -1.34 17.07
CA GLU A 174 -14.68 -2.70 17.25
C GLU A 174 -14.19 -2.95 18.67
N ILE A 175 -13.52 -1.96 19.28
CA ILE A 175 -13.16 -1.97 20.71
C ILE A 175 -14.43 -2.13 21.56
N LYS A 176 -15.46 -1.29 21.32
CA LYS A 176 -16.73 -1.37 22.06
C LYS A 176 -17.43 -2.75 21.90
N ARG A 177 -17.23 -3.41 20.75
CA ARG A 177 -17.77 -4.76 20.48
C ARG A 177 -16.91 -5.88 21.08
N GLY A 178 -15.75 -5.57 21.65
CA GLY A 178 -14.80 -6.57 22.14
C GLY A 178 -14.16 -7.39 21.01
N LYS A 179 -14.18 -6.91 19.77
CA LYS A 179 -13.56 -7.62 18.63
C LYS A 179 -12.04 -7.50 18.73
N LYS A 180 -11.34 -8.58 18.37
CA LYS A 180 -9.87 -8.68 18.39
C LYS A 180 -9.36 -9.13 17.02
N TYR A 181 -8.14 -8.70 16.68
CA TYR A 181 -7.42 -9.07 15.47
C TYR A 181 -6.01 -9.50 15.84
N GLN A 182 -5.48 -10.52 15.16
CA GLN A 182 -4.13 -11.03 15.42
C GLN A 182 -3.08 -10.35 14.53
N GLY A 183 -3.45 -9.98 13.31
CA GLY A 183 -2.58 -9.23 12.40
C GLY A 183 -3.06 -7.80 12.23
N LEU A 184 -2.14 -6.83 12.25
CA LEU A 184 -2.44 -5.42 11.98
C LEU A 184 -1.62 -4.94 10.78
N ILE A 185 -2.26 -4.34 9.79
CA ILE A 185 -1.61 -3.72 8.63
C ILE A 185 -2.09 -2.27 8.54
N LEU A 186 -1.14 -1.35 8.46
CA LEU A 186 -1.39 0.08 8.39
C LEU A 186 -0.55 0.71 7.29
N ASP A 187 -1.21 1.45 6.40
CA ASP A 187 -0.57 2.29 5.39
C ASP A 187 -1.14 3.72 5.39
N PRO A 188 -1.02 4.46 6.51
CA PRO A 188 -1.66 5.77 6.65
C PRO A 188 -1.09 6.78 5.64
N PRO A 189 -1.94 7.54 4.93
CA PRO A 189 -1.49 8.64 4.08
C PRO A 189 -1.00 9.81 4.94
N SER A 190 -0.22 10.72 4.35
CA SER A 190 0.18 11.96 5.05
C SER A 190 -1.03 12.82 5.42
N PHE A 191 -1.96 12.95 4.48
CA PHE A 191 -3.22 13.65 4.65
C PHE A 191 -4.35 12.83 4.03
N GLY A 192 -5.51 12.80 4.68
CA GLY A 192 -6.67 12.08 4.18
C GLY A 192 -7.98 12.68 4.69
N ARG A 193 -9.08 12.15 4.15
CA ARG A 193 -10.42 12.42 4.68
C ARG A 193 -11.17 11.12 4.95
N GLY A 194 -11.86 11.09 6.08
CA GLY A 194 -12.79 10.02 6.43
C GLY A 194 -14.06 10.05 5.58
N SER A 195 -14.89 9.02 5.74
CA SER A 195 -16.10 8.81 4.94
C SER A 195 -17.15 9.93 5.08
N LYS A 196 -17.08 10.72 6.16
CA LYS A 196 -17.94 11.89 6.43
C LYS A 196 -17.17 13.20 6.51
N GLY A 197 -15.96 13.24 5.94
CA GLY A 197 -15.14 14.45 5.85
C GLY A 197 -14.23 14.71 7.05
N GLU A 198 -14.08 13.76 7.96
CA GLU A 198 -13.10 13.78 9.06
C GLU A 198 -11.71 14.05 8.50
N VAL A 199 -10.92 14.89 9.15
CA VAL A 199 -9.57 15.19 8.68
C VAL A 199 -8.59 14.21 9.30
N TRP A 200 -7.77 13.59 8.46
CA TRP A 200 -6.63 12.78 8.87
C TRP A 200 -5.34 13.50 8.50
N LYS A 201 -4.43 13.63 9.46
CA LYS A 201 -3.04 14.03 9.29
C LYS A 201 -2.15 13.10 10.09
N ILE A 202 -1.17 12.50 9.44
CA ILE A 202 -0.33 11.49 10.09
C ILE A 202 0.42 12.07 11.30
N GLU A 203 0.89 13.32 11.23
CA GLU A 203 1.65 13.94 12.33
C GLU A 203 0.79 14.21 13.57
N GLU A 204 -0.52 14.40 13.39
CA GLU A 204 -1.45 14.71 14.48
C GLU A 204 -2.14 13.45 15.01
N ASN A 205 -2.44 12.47 14.16
CA ASN A 205 -3.37 11.38 14.49
C ASN A 205 -2.72 10.00 14.64
N LEU A 206 -1.49 9.79 14.17
CA LEU A 206 -0.86 8.46 14.22
C LEU A 206 -0.70 7.94 15.64
N SER A 207 -0.33 8.79 16.60
CA SER A 207 -0.16 8.36 18.00
C SER A 207 -1.46 7.80 18.58
N GLU A 208 -2.57 8.52 18.41
CA GLU A 208 -3.89 8.10 18.89
C GLU A 208 -4.35 6.80 18.21
N LEU A 209 -4.15 6.70 16.89
CA LEU A 209 -4.46 5.48 16.14
C LEU A 209 -3.71 4.28 16.70
N MET A 210 -2.41 4.42 16.97
CA MET A 210 -1.59 3.36 17.52
C MET A 210 -2.03 2.95 18.92
N ASP A 211 -2.40 3.89 19.78
CA ASP A 211 -2.90 3.59 21.13
C ASP A 211 -4.21 2.77 21.06
N ALA A 212 -5.15 3.16 20.20
CA ALA A 212 -6.39 2.43 20.01
C ALA A 212 -6.20 1.04 19.40
N LEU A 213 -5.22 0.85 18.53
CA LEU A 213 -4.89 -0.48 17.99
C LEU A 213 -4.27 -1.39 19.05
N MET A 214 -3.53 -0.83 19.98
CA MET A 214 -2.96 -1.59 21.10
C MET A 214 -4.03 -1.95 22.13
N GLU A 215 -5.05 -1.12 22.33
CA GLU A 215 -6.26 -1.51 23.07
C GLU A 215 -7.03 -2.62 22.33
N LEU A 216 -7.23 -2.46 21.02
CA LEU A 216 -7.93 -3.43 20.18
C LEU A 216 -7.23 -4.80 20.16
N SER A 217 -5.90 -4.85 20.25
CA SER A 217 -5.12 -6.10 20.20
C SER A 217 -4.63 -6.60 21.56
N ASP A 218 -5.09 -6.00 22.68
CA ASP A 218 -4.56 -6.23 24.04
C ASP A 218 -3.03 -6.08 24.13
N SER A 219 -2.47 -5.25 23.24
CA SER A 219 -1.03 -5.00 23.03
C SER A 219 -0.22 -6.27 22.71
N LYS A 220 -0.89 -7.29 22.15
CA LYS A 220 -0.32 -8.62 21.86
C LYS A 220 -0.61 -9.09 20.42
N PRO A 221 -0.37 -8.26 19.37
CA PRO A 221 -0.53 -8.71 17.99
C PRO A 221 0.45 -9.86 17.68
N GLU A 222 0.07 -10.75 16.78
CA GLU A 222 0.96 -11.77 16.21
C GLU A 222 1.91 -11.16 15.18
N PHE A 223 1.45 -10.15 14.44
CA PHE A 223 2.30 -9.31 13.60
C PHE A 223 1.71 -7.90 13.39
N VAL A 224 2.58 -6.94 13.09
CA VAL A 224 2.21 -5.58 12.67
C VAL A 224 3.04 -5.18 11.45
N ILE A 225 2.39 -4.68 10.40
CA ILE A 225 3.03 -3.96 9.29
C ILE A 225 2.62 -2.50 9.42
N LEU A 226 3.60 -1.61 9.57
CA LEU A 226 3.42 -0.17 9.49
C LEU A 226 4.28 0.35 8.33
N SER A 227 3.64 0.65 7.19
CA SER A 227 4.27 1.36 6.08
C SER A 227 3.97 2.85 6.15
N CYS A 228 4.89 3.65 5.61
CA CYS A 228 4.75 5.09 5.58
C CYS A 228 5.47 5.68 4.36
N HIS A 229 4.76 6.57 3.66
CA HIS A 229 5.26 7.32 2.50
C HIS A 229 5.40 8.83 2.81
N SER A 230 5.11 9.23 4.05
CA SER A 230 5.12 10.62 4.48
C SER A 230 6.52 11.12 4.81
N GLN A 231 6.80 12.38 4.44
CA GLN A 231 8.04 13.05 4.81
C GLN A 231 8.15 13.21 6.34
N GLY A 232 9.38 13.26 6.87
CA GLY A 232 9.62 13.40 8.31
C GLY A 232 9.58 12.10 9.11
N PHE A 233 9.15 10.99 8.51
CA PHE A 233 9.24 9.66 9.11
C PHE A 233 10.50 8.93 8.62
N SER A 234 11.00 8.02 9.46
CA SER A 234 12.12 7.14 9.15
C SER A 234 11.83 5.72 9.64
N PRO A 235 12.55 4.69 9.16
CA PRO A 235 12.39 3.34 9.68
C PRO A 235 12.57 3.24 11.20
N LEU A 236 13.53 3.99 11.77
CA LEU A 236 13.75 4.05 13.21
C LEU A 236 12.57 4.70 13.95
N THR A 237 11.99 5.77 13.40
CA THR A 237 10.80 6.41 13.97
C THR A 237 9.64 5.42 14.06
N LEU A 238 9.38 4.67 12.98
CA LEU A 238 8.33 3.66 12.94
C LEU A 238 8.58 2.53 13.94
N GLU A 239 9.82 2.07 14.09
CA GLU A 239 10.19 1.08 15.11
C GLU A 239 9.96 1.59 16.54
N ARG A 240 10.35 2.82 16.85
CA ARG A 240 10.11 3.42 18.17
C ARG A 240 8.62 3.55 18.48
N ILE A 241 7.79 3.87 17.48
CA ILE A 241 6.33 3.91 17.62
C ILE A 241 5.76 2.55 18.02
N LEU A 242 6.21 1.46 17.38
CA LEU A 242 5.73 0.11 17.68
C LEU A 242 6.30 -0.42 19.01
N SER A 243 7.62 -0.35 19.19
CA SER A 243 8.33 -0.92 20.34
C SER A 243 8.00 -0.26 21.68
N SER A 244 7.51 0.99 21.66
CA SER A 244 7.01 1.67 22.87
C SER A 244 5.64 1.19 23.34
N ARG A 245 4.90 0.43 22.52
CA ARG A 245 3.51 0.04 22.82
C ARG A 245 3.26 -1.47 22.84
N ILE A 246 3.94 -2.23 21.99
CA ILE A 246 3.78 -3.68 21.93
C ILE A 246 4.41 -4.31 23.19
N LYS A 247 3.61 -5.08 23.94
CA LYS A 247 4.03 -5.65 25.23
C LYS A 247 4.62 -7.06 25.12
N THR A 248 4.56 -7.66 23.94
CA THR A 248 5.11 -8.99 23.67
C THR A 248 6.54 -8.91 23.16
N LYS A 249 7.36 -9.90 23.53
CA LYS A 249 8.64 -10.14 22.86
C LYS A 249 8.38 -10.51 21.40
N GLY A 250 9.28 -10.09 20.52
CA GLY A 250 9.21 -10.35 19.10
C GLY A 250 10.38 -9.68 18.38
N ILE A 251 10.38 -9.77 17.06
CA ILE A 251 11.42 -9.24 16.18
C ILE A 251 10.86 -8.02 15.44
N TYR A 252 11.62 -6.93 15.46
CA TYR A 252 11.37 -5.74 14.65
C TYR A 252 12.31 -5.76 13.45
N GLN A 253 11.74 -5.74 12.24
CA GLN A 253 12.46 -5.63 10.99
C GLN A 253 12.11 -4.31 10.33
N THR A 254 13.05 -3.38 10.35
CA THR A 254 12.94 -2.07 9.71
C THR A 254 13.57 -2.10 8.33
N SER A 255 12.94 -1.44 7.36
CA SER A 255 13.47 -1.36 6.00
C SER A 255 12.98 -0.12 5.27
N GLU A 256 13.80 0.44 4.40
CA GLU A 256 13.32 1.25 3.28
C GLU A 256 12.64 0.34 2.26
N LEU A 257 11.47 0.77 1.79
CA LEU A 257 10.80 0.16 0.65
C LEU A 257 11.39 0.73 -0.63
N PHE A 258 11.69 -0.14 -1.58
CA PHE A 258 12.21 0.27 -2.87
C PHE A 258 11.64 -0.58 -4.00
N ILE A 259 11.70 -0.04 -5.21
CA ILE A 259 11.41 -0.77 -6.45
C ILE A 259 12.75 -0.98 -7.17
N PRO A 260 13.11 -2.23 -7.55
CA PRO A 260 14.30 -2.46 -8.35
C PRO A 260 14.11 -1.88 -9.77
N GLU A 261 15.06 -1.05 -10.20
CA GLU A 261 15.07 -0.50 -11.56
C GLU A 261 15.78 -1.46 -12.52
N ARG A 262 15.38 -1.42 -13.79
CA ARG A 262 16.10 -2.11 -14.87
C ARG A 262 17.57 -1.67 -14.96
N SER A 263 17.85 -0.41 -14.64
CA SER A 263 19.21 0.15 -14.57
C SER A 263 20.12 -0.51 -13.52
N GLY A 264 19.57 -1.33 -12.61
CA GLY A 264 20.25 -1.90 -11.46
C GLY A 264 20.24 -1.02 -10.21
N LYS A 265 19.73 0.22 -10.31
CA LYS A 265 19.52 1.11 -9.18
C LYS A 265 18.27 0.71 -8.37
N LYS A 266 18.15 1.28 -7.16
CA LYS A 266 16.98 1.14 -6.31
C LYS A 266 16.23 2.45 -6.28
N TYR A 267 14.96 2.41 -6.63
CA TYR A 267 14.05 3.55 -6.49
C TYR A 267 13.48 3.61 -5.08
N PRO A 268 13.74 4.66 -4.27
CA PRO A 268 13.20 4.79 -2.94
C PRO A 268 11.69 5.06 -3.00
N ALA A 269 10.91 4.20 -2.35
CA ALA A 269 9.45 4.20 -2.45
C ALA A 269 8.74 4.32 -1.10
N GLY A 270 9.45 4.35 0.03
CA GLY A 270 8.86 4.59 1.35
C GLY A 270 9.61 3.87 2.47
N PHE A 271 8.96 3.72 3.62
CA PHE A 271 9.51 3.05 4.79
C PHE A 271 8.54 2.00 5.31
N CYS A 272 9.08 0.99 5.99
CA CYS A 272 8.27 0.00 6.67
C CYS A 272 8.96 -0.48 7.94
N THR A 273 8.17 -0.66 8.99
CA THR A 273 8.53 -1.52 10.12
C THR A 273 7.59 -2.69 10.19
N PHE A 274 8.18 -3.88 10.28
CA PHE A 274 7.48 -5.13 10.46
C PHE A 274 7.79 -5.70 11.84
N PHE A 275 6.76 -5.91 12.66
CA PHE A 275 6.85 -6.64 13.91
C PHE A 275 6.27 -8.04 13.73
N THR A 276 6.95 -9.06 14.25
CA THR A 276 6.40 -10.41 14.41
C THR A 276 6.71 -10.94 15.80
N LYS A 277 5.74 -11.60 16.41
CA LYS A 277 5.88 -12.31 17.68
C LYS A 277 6.51 -13.69 17.49
#